data_AF-A0A7Y0DAN8-F1
#
_entry.id   AF-A0A7Y0DAN8-F1
#
_cell.length_a   1.000
_cell.length_b   1.000
_cell.length_c   1.000
_cell.angle_alpha   90.00
_cell.angle_beta   90.00
_cell.angle_gamma   90.00
#
_symmetry.space_group_name_H-M   'P 1'
#
loop_
_entity.id
_entity.type
_entity.pdbx_description
1 polymer ?
#
loop_
_entity_poly.entity_id
_entity_poly.type
_entity_poly.pdbx_seq_one_letter_code
_entity_poly.pdbx_strand_id
1 'polypeptide(L)'
;MPGSSHAAGSPEPDDERTVGDLLLDADTAARELLWDAPPDTAKAKARSWGEVVEAAADLWSSFPDRTGNLSMERIHKLTLGMHRTQQRTGWPGAGDGDPHLERVVENLSRATEMISVRRHPTAPLSEPGHLDSEAARTRLMHVVYVASHGVGQALWQYNRDMRRVLDAKHRLSPGQSADQSLNLMVRVGAAEQLAASYRQGRWPAGTSRPVGRWRRGRPQRTCSSRSRSNGTSP
;
A
#
# COMPACT_ATOMS: atom_id res chain seq x y z
N MET A 1 -19.03 -6.24 49.22
CA MET A 1 -18.70 -5.03 48.43
C MET A 1 -18.19 -5.47 47.07
N PRO A 2 -18.61 -4.82 45.98
CA PRO A 2 -18.89 -5.48 44.71
C PRO A 2 -17.81 -5.28 43.63
N GLY A 3 -17.75 -6.28 42.75
CA GLY A 3 -17.56 -6.22 41.29
C GLY A 3 -16.61 -5.16 40.72
N SER A 4 -15.40 -5.59 40.37
CA SER A 4 -14.58 -4.91 39.36
C SER A 4 -15.20 -5.12 37.98
N SER A 5 -15.99 -4.15 37.53
CA SER A 5 -16.36 -4.00 36.12
C SER A 5 -15.09 -3.86 35.28
N HIS A 6 -14.83 -4.82 34.41
CA HIS A 6 -13.98 -4.61 33.25
C HIS A 6 -14.57 -3.45 32.44
N ALA A 7 -13.85 -2.33 32.40
CA ALA A 7 -14.10 -1.26 31.47
C ALA A 7 -14.00 -1.84 30.05
N ALA A 8 -15.15 -1.97 29.39
CA ALA A 8 -15.21 -2.21 27.97
C ALA A 8 -14.38 -1.12 27.28
N GLY A 9 -13.35 -1.55 26.53
CA GLY A 9 -12.57 -0.66 25.70
C GLY A 9 -13.51 0.17 24.83
N SER A 10 -13.35 1.49 24.90
CA SER A 10 -14.03 2.40 23.98
C SER A 10 -13.78 1.91 22.55
N PRO A 11 -14.82 1.79 21.70
CA PRO A 11 -14.60 1.47 20.30
C PRO A 11 -13.66 2.55 19.74
N GLU A 12 -12.56 2.14 19.11
CA GLU A 12 -11.76 3.05 18.32
C GLU A 12 -12.70 3.87 17.43
N PRO A 13 -12.50 5.20 17.33
CA PRO A 13 -13.35 6.04 16.50
C PRO A 13 -13.42 5.41 15.11
N ASP A 14 -14.64 5.17 14.63
CA ASP A 14 -14.89 4.64 13.30
C ASP A 14 -14.14 5.53 12.29
N ASP A 15 -13.08 4.98 11.68
CA ASP A 15 -12.31 5.68 10.65
C ASP A 15 -13.25 6.01 9.47
N GLU A 16 -13.62 7.29 9.34
CA GLU A 16 -14.56 7.76 8.33
C GLU A 16 -13.95 7.81 6.91
N ARG A 17 -12.64 7.62 6.80
CA ARG A 17 -11.91 7.63 5.52
C ARG A 17 -12.42 6.53 4.60
N THR A 18 -12.54 6.85 3.32
CA THR A 18 -12.83 5.85 2.28
C THR A 18 -11.54 5.16 1.83
N VAL A 19 -11.67 4.02 1.14
CA VAL A 19 -10.52 3.36 0.47
C VAL A 19 -9.80 4.33 -0.48
N GLY A 20 -10.53 5.22 -1.15
CA GLY A 20 -9.95 6.25 -1.99
C GLY A 20 -9.12 7.28 -1.21
N ASP A 21 -9.57 7.64 -0.01
CA ASP A 21 -8.85 8.57 0.88
C ASP A 21 -7.58 7.92 1.45
N LEU A 22 -7.64 6.64 1.83
CA LEU A 22 -6.48 5.87 2.30
C LEU A 22 -5.42 5.70 1.20
N LEU A 23 -5.84 5.42 -0.04
CA LEU A 23 -4.93 5.35 -1.19
C LEU A 23 -4.29 6.71 -1.50
N LEU A 24 -5.04 7.81 -1.33
CA LEU A 24 -4.53 9.17 -1.51
C LEU A 24 -3.54 9.54 -0.39
N ASP A 25 -3.82 9.15 0.85
CA ASP A 25 -2.92 9.38 1.98
C ASP A 25 -1.62 8.57 1.82
N ALA A 26 -1.70 7.33 1.36
CA ALA A 26 -0.54 6.52 1.02
C ALA A 26 0.29 7.13 -0.13
N ASP A 27 -0.35 7.69 -1.17
CA ASP A 27 0.36 8.42 -2.24
C ASP A 27 1.03 9.69 -1.72
N THR A 28 0.37 10.41 -0.81
CA THR A 28 0.95 11.58 -0.14
C THR A 28 2.19 11.20 0.66
N ALA A 29 2.08 10.19 1.54
CA ALA A 29 3.19 9.69 2.34
C ALA A 29 4.35 9.16 1.47
N ALA A 30 4.05 8.47 0.36
CA ALA A 30 5.07 8.04 -0.59
C ALA A 30 5.80 9.21 -1.25
N ARG A 31 5.11 10.33 -1.53
CA ARG A 31 5.75 11.53 -2.09
C ARG A 31 6.55 12.31 -1.05
N GLU A 32 6.13 12.29 0.21
CA GLU A 32 6.89 12.88 1.33
C GLU A 32 8.30 12.25 1.44
N LEU A 33 8.47 10.98 1.09
CA LEU A 33 9.78 10.31 0.98
C LEU A 33 10.76 11.02 0.05
N LEU A 34 10.27 11.74 -0.97
CA LEU A 34 11.11 12.41 -1.96
C LEU A 34 11.64 13.75 -1.43
N TRP A 35 10.97 14.34 -0.44
CA TRP A 35 11.33 15.63 0.15
C TRP A 35 12.12 15.45 1.44
N ASP A 36 11.76 14.47 2.25
CA ASP A 36 12.40 14.16 3.52
C ASP A 36 13.45 13.06 3.33
N ALA A 37 14.61 13.46 2.80
CA ALA A 37 15.78 12.60 2.65
C ALA A 37 16.95 13.06 3.54
N PRO A 38 16.83 13.01 4.88
CA PRO A 38 17.96 13.18 5.76
C PRO A 38 19.08 12.18 5.39
N PRO A 39 20.35 12.58 5.54
CA PRO A 39 21.45 11.63 5.46
C PRO A 39 21.19 10.51 6.49
N ASP A 40 21.47 9.26 6.08
CA ASP A 40 21.35 8.05 6.90
C ASP A 40 19.95 7.41 7.07
N THR A 41 18.95 7.80 6.26
CA THR A 41 17.63 7.14 6.25
C THR A 41 17.58 5.84 5.44
N ALA A 42 18.62 5.52 4.66
CA ALA A 42 18.62 4.39 3.73
C ALA A 42 18.37 3.04 4.42
N LYS A 43 18.90 2.85 5.63
CA LYS A 43 18.69 1.62 6.40
C LYS A 43 17.27 1.50 6.93
N ALA A 44 16.69 2.58 7.46
CA ALA A 44 15.29 2.61 7.89
C ALA A 44 14.36 2.29 6.71
N LYS A 45 14.57 2.96 5.57
CA LYS A 45 13.83 2.71 4.33
C LYS A 45 13.99 1.26 3.82
N ALA A 46 15.19 0.69 3.94
CA ALA A 46 15.45 -0.70 3.56
C ALA A 46 14.73 -1.73 4.45
N ARG A 47 14.44 -1.41 5.71
CA ARG A 47 13.64 -2.26 6.61
C ARG A 47 12.17 -2.25 6.18
N SER A 48 11.60 -1.06 6.03
CA SER A 48 10.15 -0.91 5.80
C SER A 48 9.72 -1.15 4.36
N TRP A 49 10.61 -1.08 3.36
CA TRP A 49 10.23 -1.34 1.96
C TRP A 49 9.49 -2.68 1.84
N GLY A 50 9.98 -3.74 2.51
CA GLY A 50 9.42 -5.10 2.42
C GLY A 50 7.93 -5.13 2.72
N GLU A 51 7.58 -4.50 3.83
CA GLU A 51 6.21 -4.41 4.35
C GLU A 51 5.31 -3.59 3.44
N VAL A 52 5.83 -2.52 2.81
CA VAL A 52 5.05 -1.72 1.84
C VAL A 52 4.54 -2.57 0.70
N VAL A 53 5.38 -3.46 0.17
CA VAL A 53 4.96 -4.33 -0.93
C VAL A 53 4.14 -5.52 -0.50
N GLU A 54 4.34 -6.03 0.70
CA GLU A 54 3.44 -7.01 1.29
C GLU A 54 2.02 -6.43 1.42
N ALA A 55 1.89 -5.28 2.09
CA ALA A 55 0.61 -4.58 2.24
C ALA A 55 -0.01 -4.19 0.89
N ALA A 56 0.81 -3.78 -0.08
CA ALA A 56 0.34 -3.53 -1.44
C ALA A 56 -0.12 -4.80 -2.17
N ALA A 57 0.57 -5.93 -1.99
CA ALA A 57 0.17 -7.19 -2.60
C ALA A 57 -1.15 -7.70 -2.02
N ASP A 58 -1.34 -7.57 -0.70
CA ASP A 58 -2.59 -7.91 -0.02
C ASP A 58 -3.73 -7.04 -0.54
N LEU A 59 -3.55 -5.72 -0.58
CA LEU A 59 -4.55 -4.81 -1.13
C LEU A 59 -4.85 -5.11 -2.61
N TRP A 60 -3.82 -5.39 -3.41
CA TRP A 60 -3.97 -5.76 -4.81
C TRP A 60 -4.82 -7.02 -5.00
N SER A 61 -4.64 -8.02 -4.15
CA SER A 61 -5.39 -9.28 -4.18
C SER A 61 -6.87 -9.10 -3.80
N SER A 62 -7.17 -8.07 -3.01
CA SER A 62 -8.55 -7.72 -2.63
C SER A 62 -9.34 -7.08 -3.79
N PHE A 63 -8.64 -6.48 -4.76
CA PHE A 63 -9.25 -5.87 -5.94
C PHE A 63 -9.63 -6.91 -7.01
N PRO A 64 -10.87 -6.91 -7.50
CA PRO A 64 -11.26 -7.69 -8.67
C PRO A 64 -10.43 -7.33 -9.90
N ASP A 65 -9.88 -8.35 -10.58
CA ASP A 65 -9.05 -8.17 -11.78
C ASP A 65 -9.63 -8.95 -12.95
N ARG A 66 -9.97 -8.26 -14.04
CA ARG A 66 -10.40 -8.88 -15.30
C ARG A 66 -9.23 -9.21 -16.23
N THR A 67 -8.08 -8.57 -16.01
CA THR A 67 -6.92 -8.62 -16.90
C THR A 67 -5.95 -9.75 -16.55
N GLY A 68 -6.02 -10.27 -15.32
CA GLY A 68 -5.09 -11.29 -14.82
C GLY A 68 -3.65 -10.77 -14.77
N ASN A 69 -3.46 -9.48 -14.43
CA ASN A 69 -2.17 -8.83 -14.48
C ASN A 69 -1.25 -9.32 -13.34
N LEU A 70 -0.10 -9.88 -13.72
CA LEU A 70 0.86 -10.48 -12.80
C LEU A 70 1.92 -9.50 -12.26
N SER A 71 1.84 -8.19 -12.53
CA SER A 71 2.88 -7.24 -12.15
C SER A 71 3.10 -7.18 -10.64
N MET A 72 2.03 -7.05 -9.84
CA MET A 72 2.19 -7.05 -8.37
C MET A 72 2.65 -8.39 -7.81
N GLU A 73 2.23 -9.51 -8.40
CA GLU A 73 2.72 -10.83 -7.99
C GLU A 73 4.23 -10.97 -8.25
N ARG A 74 4.72 -10.46 -9.39
CA ARG A 74 6.16 -10.42 -9.70
C ARG A 74 6.92 -9.52 -8.74
N ILE A 75 6.38 -8.35 -8.41
CA ILE A 75 6.96 -7.43 -7.42
C ILE A 75 7.07 -8.13 -6.05
N HIS A 76 5.99 -8.74 -5.56
CA HIS A 76 5.96 -9.45 -4.29
C HIS A 76 6.98 -10.62 -4.25
N LYS A 77 7.09 -11.41 -5.33
CA LYS A 77 8.09 -12.49 -5.42
C LYS A 77 9.54 -11.98 -5.33
N LEU A 78 9.85 -10.82 -5.91
CA LEU A 78 11.18 -10.19 -5.79
C LEU A 78 11.50 -9.85 -4.33
N THR A 79 10.51 -9.36 -3.59
CA THR A 79 10.59 -8.99 -2.18
C THR A 79 10.80 -10.19 -1.26
N LEU A 80 10.12 -11.32 -1.50
CA LEU A 80 10.35 -12.54 -0.73
C LEU A 80 11.79 -13.05 -0.89
N GLY A 81 12.38 -12.88 -2.07
CA GLY A 81 13.81 -13.17 -2.29
C GLY A 81 14.75 -12.19 -1.57
N MET A 82 14.34 -10.92 -1.46
CA MET A 82 15.08 -9.88 -0.74
C MET A 82 15.08 -10.14 0.77
N HIS A 83 13.92 -10.43 1.36
CA HIS A 83 13.79 -10.68 2.80
C HIS A 83 14.69 -11.84 3.26
N ARG A 84 14.72 -12.94 2.51
CA ARG A 84 15.66 -14.05 2.74
C ARG A 84 17.13 -13.62 2.67
N THR A 85 17.46 -12.69 1.77
CA THR A 85 18.82 -12.16 1.66
C THR A 85 19.17 -11.31 2.87
N GLN A 86 18.28 -10.43 3.32
CA GLN A 86 18.46 -9.57 4.49
C GLN A 86 18.60 -10.40 5.78
N GLN A 87 17.79 -11.44 5.97
CA GLN A 87 17.90 -12.36 7.10
C GLN A 87 19.28 -13.05 7.14
N ARG A 88 19.78 -13.50 5.98
CA ARG A 88 21.08 -14.18 5.89
C ARG A 88 22.26 -13.24 6.12
N THR A 89 22.17 -12.00 5.65
CA THR A 89 23.29 -11.05 5.69
C THR A 89 23.27 -10.16 6.92
N GLY A 90 22.15 -10.11 7.64
CA GLY A 90 21.95 -9.26 8.81
C GLY A 90 21.90 -7.76 8.48
N TRP A 91 21.90 -7.38 7.20
CA TRP A 91 21.78 -6.00 6.74
C TRP A 91 20.32 -5.74 6.31
N PRO A 92 19.68 -4.61 6.66
CA PRO A 92 20.22 -3.36 7.20
C PRO A 92 20.50 -3.34 8.72
N GLY A 93 20.30 -4.46 9.42
CA GLY A 93 20.42 -4.58 10.88
C GLY A 93 19.15 -4.17 11.62
N ALA A 94 19.10 -4.39 12.93
CA ALA A 94 17.98 -3.96 13.77
C ALA A 94 17.87 -2.42 13.86
N GLY A 95 16.67 -1.93 14.15
CA GLY A 95 16.35 -0.52 14.32
C GLY A 95 14.99 -0.18 13.73
N ASP A 96 14.55 1.05 13.98
CA ASP A 96 13.24 1.52 13.54
C ASP A 96 13.13 1.58 12.00
N GLY A 97 11.89 1.48 11.52
CA GLY A 97 11.54 1.66 10.13
C GLY A 97 11.52 3.13 9.73
N ASP A 98 11.18 3.36 8.46
CA ASP A 98 10.95 4.70 7.95
C ASP A 98 9.49 5.11 8.22
N PRO A 99 9.24 6.25 8.90
CA PRO A 99 7.89 6.62 9.33
C PRO A 99 6.93 6.89 8.16
N HIS A 100 7.43 7.37 7.03
CA HIS A 100 6.60 7.60 5.84
C HIS A 100 6.21 6.27 5.19
N LEU A 101 7.13 5.29 5.12
CA LEU A 101 6.81 3.94 4.64
C LEU A 101 5.87 3.19 5.61
N GLU A 102 6.02 3.37 6.92
CA GLU A 102 5.10 2.81 7.92
C GLU A 102 3.68 3.37 7.73
N ARG A 103 3.53 4.68 7.51
CA ARG A 103 2.23 5.30 7.17
C ARG A 103 1.65 4.77 5.85
N VAL A 104 2.49 4.45 4.86
CA VAL A 104 2.03 3.76 3.64
C VAL A 104 1.47 2.38 4.00
N VAL A 105 2.22 1.57 4.76
CA VAL A 105 1.79 0.23 5.19
C VAL A 105 0.46 0.28 5.94
N GLU A 106 0.32 1.19 6.90
CA GLU A 106 -0.88 1.37 7.70
C GLU A 106 -2.11 1.66 6.81
N ASN A 107 -2.00 2.65 5.93
CA ASN A 107 -3.10 3.02 5.03
C ASN A 107 -3.48 1.91 4.06
N LEU A 108 -2.51 1.18 3.50
CA LEU A 108 -2.77 0.07 2.59
C LEU A 108 -3.43 -1.12 3.32
N SER A 109 -2.94 -1.45 4.51
CA SER A 109 -3.50 -2.53 5.34
C SER A 109 -4.94 -2.20 5.74
N ARG A 110 -5.19 -0.95 6.16
CA ARG A 110 -6.53 -0.48 6.49
C ARG A 110 -7.49 -0.54 5.30
N ALA A 111 -7.01 -0.19 4.11
CA ALA A 111 -7.82 -0.31 2.89
C ALA A 111 -8.19 -1.77 2.60
N THR A 112 -7.27 -2.71 2.82
CA THR A 112 -7.50 -4.16 2.65
C THR A 112 -8.59 -4.66 3.60
N GLU A 113 -8.53 -4.27 4.88
CA GLU A 113 -9.54 -4.60 5.88
C GLU A 113 -10.93 -4.09 5.47
N MET A 114 -11.01 -2.83 5.03
CA MET A 114 -12.26 -2.21 4.60
C MET A 114 -12.92 -2.95 3.43
N ILE A 115 -12.12 -3.42 2.46
CA ILE A 115 -12.63 -4.17 1.31
C ILE A 115 -13.09 -5.57 1.77
N SER A 116 -12.29 -6.22 2.61
CA SER A 116 -12.55 -7.58 3.09
C SER A 116 -13.85 -7.68 3.90
N VAL A 117 -14.14 -6.68 4.73
CA VAL A 117 -15.38 -6.64 5.55
C VAL A 117 -16.63 -6.40 4.70
N ARG A 118 -16.51 -5.70 3.57
CA ARG A 118 -17.67 -5.21 2.79
C ARG A 118 -18.02 -6.09 1.60
N ARG A 119 -17.11 -6.95 1.15
CA ARG A 119 -17.30 -7.74 -0.07
C ARG A 119 -17.94 -9.09 0.22
N HIS A 120 -19.11 -9.33 -0.36
CA HIS A 120 -19.61 -10.71 -0.51
C HIS A 120 -18.75 -11.43 -1.56
N PRO A 121 -18.10 -12.58 -1.24
CA PRO A 121 -17.07 -13.18 -2.10
C PRO A 121 -17.53 -13.52 -3.53
N THR A 122 -18.83 -13.73 -3.72
CA THR A 122 -19.43 -14.24 -4.96
C THR A 122 -20.30 -13.25 -5.71
N ALA A 123 -20.49 -12.03 -5.19
CA ALA A 123 -21.33 -11.04 -5.87
C ALA A 123 -20.62 -10.50 -7.12
N PRO A 124 -21.22 -10.57 -8.33
CA PRO A 124 -20.66 -9.95 -9.53
C PRO A 124 -20.56 -8.44 -9.35
N LEU A 125 -19.45 -7.83 -9.80
CA LEU A 125 -19.36 -6.37 -9.83
C LEU A 125 -20.11 -5.80 -11.03
N SER A 126 -20.73 -4.65 -10.83
CA SER A 126 -21.24 -3.82 -11.92
C SER A 126 -20.08 -3.24 -12.74
N GLU A 127 -20.34 -2.80 -13.98
CA GLU A 127 -19.32 -2.17 -14.82
C GLU A 127 -18.64 -0.96 -14.15
N PRO A 128 -19.38 -0.05 -13.47
CA PRO A 128 -18.76 1.01 -12.68
C PRO A 128 -17.83 0.47 -11.57
N GLY A 129 -18.21 -0.62 -10.90
CA GLY A 129 -17.37 -1.23 -9.86
C GLY A 129 -16.06 -1.82 -10.40
N HIS A 130 -16.07 -2.33 -11.63
CA HIS A 130 -14.84 -2.77 -12.29
C HIS A 130 -13.93 -1.60 -12.67
N LEU A 131 -14.49 -0.50 -13.19
CA LEU A 131 -13.73 0.71 -13.49
C LEU A 131 -13.11 1.31 -12.23
N ASP A 132 -13.83 1.30 -11.10
CA ASP A 132 -13.30 1.74 -9.80
C ASP A 132 -12.16 0.83 -9.31
N SER A 133 -12.26 -0.48 -9.52
CA SER A 133 -11.18 -1.43 -9.22
C SER A 133 -9.93 -1.14 -10.05
N GLU A 134 -10.07 -0.92 -11.36
CA GLU A 134 -8.96 -0.58 -12.25
C GLU A 134 -8.30 0.76 -11.86
N ALA A 135 -9.11 1.75 -11.46
CA ALA A 135 -8.61 3.02 -10.95
C ALA A 135 -7.84 2.85 -9.64
N ALA A 136 -8.36 2.06 -8.70
CA ALA A 136 -7.71 1.77 -7.43
C ALA A 136 -6.38 1.01 -7.62
N ARG A 137 -6.35 0.01 -8.50
CA ARG A 137 -5.13 -0.73 -8.89
C ARG A 137 -4.10 0.19 -9.52
N THR A 138 -4.52 1.12 -10.38
CA THR A 138 -3.63 2.12 -10.99
C THR A 138 -3.03 3.07 -9.95
N ARG A 139 -3.81 3.51 -8.96
CA ARG A 139 -3.32 4.33 -7.84
C ARG A 139 -2.37 3.56 -6.94
N LEU A 140 -2.70 2.32 -6.58
CA LEU A 140 -1.83 1.46 -5.79
C LEU A 140 -0.46 1.26 -6.46
N MET A 141 -0.44 0.99 -7.77
CA MET A 141 0.82 0.90 -8.52
C MET A 141 1.58 2.22 -8.59
N HIS A 142 0.90 3.37 -8.49
CA HIS A 142 1.57 4.65 -8.35
C HIS A 142 2.27 4.78 -6.99
N VAL A 143 1.60 4.41 -5.90
CA VAL A 143 2.20 4.38 -4.56
C VAL A 143 3.46 3.51 -4.54
N VAL A 144 3.38 2.28 -5.06
CA VAL A 144 4.53 1.35 -5.13
C VAL A 144 5.66 1.93 -5.98
N TYR A 145 5.34 2.57 -7.11
CA TYR A 145 6.32 3.25 -7.95
C TYR A 145 7.05 4.37 -7.20
N VAL A 146 6.31 5.29 -6.56
CA VAL A 146 6.91 6.45 -5.87
C VAL A 146 7.72 5.98 -4.66
N ALA A 147 7.20 5.06 -3.85
CA ALA A 147 7.91 4.51 -2.71
C ALA A 147 9.20 3.81 -3.14
N SER A 148 9.15 2.98 -4.19
CA SER A 148 10.34 2.32 -4.73
C SER A 148 11.37 3.34 -5.23
N HIS A 149 10.92 4.40 -5.92
CA HIS A 149 11.81 5.47 -6.36
C HIS A 149 12.52 6.15 -5.18
N GLY A 150 11.77 6.55 -4.15
CA GLY A 150 12.32 7.20 -2.96
C GLY A 150 13.33 6.33 -2.21
N VAL A 151 13.04 5.04 -2.05
CA VAL A 151 14.00 4.08 -1.45
C VAL A 151 15.22 3.89 -2.34
N GLY A 152 15.04 3.79 -3.66
CA GLY A 152 16.13 3.69 -4.63
C GLY A 152 17.09 4.88 -4.55
N GLN A 153 16.57 6.10 -4.44
CA GLN A 153 17.38 7.32 -4.27
C GLN A 153 18.18 7.30 -2.97
N ALA A 154 17.56 6.92 -1.85
CA ALA A 154 18.25 6.82 -0.56
C ALA A 154 19.38 5.78 -0.59
N LEU A 155 19.14 4.62 -1.22
CA LEU A 155 20.15 3.58 -1.39
C LEU A 155 21.29 4.01 -2.31
N TRP A 156 20.99 4.74 -3.38
CA TRP A 156 22.00 5.29 -4.27
C TRP A 156 22.93 6.27 -3.53
N GLN A 157 22.36 7.18 -2.74
CA GLN A 157 23.14 8.11 -1.92
C GLN A 157 24.00 7.38 -0.89
N TYR A 158 23.42 6.42 -0.17
CA TYR A 158 24.15 5.58 0.78
C TYR A 158 25.31 4.83 0.10
N ASN A 159 25.07 4.21 -1.06
CA ASN A 159 26.12 3.48 -1.78
C ASN A 159 27.25 4.40 -2.25
N ARG A 160 26.90 5.60 -2.73
CA ARG A 160 27.87 6.63 -3.11
C ARG A 160 28.76 7.02 -1.92
N ASP A 161 28.17 7.22 -0.74
CA ASP A 161 28.93 7.60 0.44
C ASP A 161 29.83 6.46 0.95
N MET A 162 29.35 5.21 0.94
CA MET A 162 30.18 4.05 1.27
C MET A 162 31.35 3.87 0.31
N ARG A 163 31.13 4.09 -1.00
CA ARG A 163 32.21 4.04 -1.99
C ARG A 163 33.27 5.10 -1.74
N ARG A 164 32.88 6.33 -1.39
CA ARG A 164 33.85 7.39 -1.02
C ARG A 164 34.74 6.99 0.15
N VAL A 165 34.18 6.34 1.18
CA VAL A 165 34.95 5.84 2.33
C VAL A 165 35.97 4.77 1.89
N LEU A 166 35.52 3.82 1.07
CA LEU A 166 36.37 2.76 0.53
C LEU A 166 37.47 3.30 -0.40
N ASP A 167 37.15 4.25 -1.28
CA ASP A 167 38.10 4.90 -2.19
C ASP A 167 39.17 5.68 -1.41
N ALA A 168 38.79 6.27 -0.28
CA ALA A 168 39.70 6.89 0.68
C ALA A 168 40.53 5.86 1.49
N LYS A 169 40.45 4.57 1.16
CA LYS A 169 41.12 3.44 1.85
C LYS A 169 40.73 3.29 3.32
N HIS A 170 39.59 3.84 3.72
CA HIS A 170 39.04 3.66 5.05
C HIS A 170 38.15 2.41 5.10
N ARG A 171 38.02 1.83 6.30
CA ARG A 171 37.12 0.70 6.54
C ARG A 171 35.71 1.22 6.82
N LEU A 172 34.71 0.50 6.30
CA LEU A 172 33.31 0.75 6.67
C LEU A 172 33.08 0.38 8.14
N SER A 173 32.19 1.13 8.80
CA SER A 173 31.79 0.82 10.16
C SER A 173 31.02 -0.50 10.22
N PRO A 174 31.06 -1.24 11.34
CA PRO A 174 30.25 -2.44 11.53
C PRO A 174 28.78 -2.21 11.19
N GLY A 175 28.17 -3.16 10.47
CA GLY A 175 26.79 -3.07 10.00
C GLY A 175 26.57 -2.19 8.76
N GLN A 176 27.60 -1.54 8.22
CA GLN A 176 27.53 -0.91 6.90
C GLN A 176 27.93 -1.91 5.81
N SER A 177 27.23 -1.90 4.68
CA SER A 177 27.61 -2.69 3.51
C SER A 177 27.19 -2.03 2.20
N ALA A 178 28.18 -1.72 1.36
CA ALA A 178 27.93 -1.21 0.01
C ALA A 178 27.27 -2.29 -0.87
N ASP A 179 27.74 -3.53 -0.80
CA ASP A 179 27.23 -4.62 -1.65
C ASP A 179 25.77 -4.96 -1.32
N GLN A 180 25.40 -5.02 -0.03
CA GLN A 180 24.01 -5.30 0.35
C GLN A 180 23.06 -4.18 -0.07
N SER A 181 23.48 -2.91 0.11
CA SER A 181 22.73 -1.76 -0.38
C SER A 181 22.56 -1.78 -1.90
N LEU A 182 23.60 -2.12 -2.65
CA LEU A 182 23.55 -2.23 -4.12
C LEU A 182 22.58 -3.34 -4.57
N ASN A 183 22.67 -4.51 -3.95
CA ASN A 183 21.77 -5.63 -4.23
C ASN A 183 20.31 -5.27 -3.96
N LEU A 184 20.03 -4.54 -2.89
CA LEU A 184 18.69 -4.03 -2.62
C LEU A 184 18.25 -3.02 -3.68
N MET A 185 19.11 -2.06 -4.03
CA MET A 185 18.81 -1.03 -5.03
C MET A 185 18.41 -1.62 -6.38
N VAL A 186 19.08 -2.69 -6.83
CA VAL A 186 18.72 -3.40 -8.07
C VAL A 186 17.31 -4.00 -8.00
N ARG A 187 16.94 -4.60 -6.87
CA ARG A 187 15.60 -5.21 -6.68
C ARG A 187 14.51 -4.16 -6.58
N VAL A 188 14.76 -3.08 -5.85
CA VAL A 188 13.87 -1.93 -5.75
C VAL A 188 13.65 -1.31 -7.12
N GLY A 189 14.70 -1.13 -7.92
CA GLY A 189 14.60 -0.65 -9.29
C GLY A 189 13.80 -1.58 -10.20
N ALA A 190 13.93 -2.91 -10.05
CA ALA A 190 13.10 -3.85 -10.78
C ALA A 190 11.61 -3.74 -10.42
N ALA A 191 11.30 -3.54 -9.13
CA ALA A 191 9.93 -3.31 -8.68
C ALA A 191 9.36 -1.98 -9.20
N GLU A 192 10.16 -0.91 -9.17
CA GLU A 192 9.82 0.40 -9.73
C GLU A 192 9.45 0.30 -11.22
N GLN A 193 10.24 -0.43 -12.03
CA GLN A 193 9.97 -0.60 -13.45
C GLN A 193 8.70 -1.43 -13.74
N LEU A 194 8.44 -2.47 -12.93
CA LEU A 194 7.19 -3.23 -13.02
C LEU A 194 5.97 -2.35 -12.67
N ALA A 195 6.12 -1.48 -11.68
CA ALA A 195 5.09 -0.51 -11.30
C ALA A 195 4.86 0.56 -12.38
N ALA A 196 5.94 1.09 -12.97
CA ALA A 196 5.91 2.08 -14.03
C ALA A 196 5.26 1.53 -15.31
N SER A 197 5.66 0.34 -15.74
CA SER A 197 5.13 -0.31 -16.95
C SER A 197 3.63 -0.60 -16.85
N TYR A 198 3.12 -0.98 -15.67
CA TYR A 198 1.68 -1.14 -15.46
C TYR A 198 0.92 0.18 -15.69
N ARG A 199 1.48 1.30 -15.24
CA ARG A 199 0.85 2.63 -15.34
C ARG A 199 0.92 3.23 -16.74
N GLN A 200 1.87 2.80 -17.57
CA GLN A 200 2.07 3.36 -18.89
C GLN A 200 0.80 3.17 -19.75
N GLY A 201 0.24 4.28 -20.22
CA GLY A 201 -1.04 4.31 -20.97
C GLY A 201 -2.31 4.33 -20.10
N ARG A 202 -2.21 4.19 -18.77
CA ARG A 202 -3.36 4.25 -17.83
C ARG A 202 -3.40 5.53 -17.01
N TRP A 203 -2.30 6.29 -16.95
CA TRP A 203 -2.18 7.54 -16.18
C TRP A 203 -2.13 8.78 -17.10
N PRO A 204 -2.80 9.91 -16.79
CA PRO A 204 -3.70 10.17 -15.66
C PRO A 204 -5.18 9.82 -15.96
N ALA A 205 -5.48 9.29 -17.16
CA ALA A 205 -6.85 9.02 -17.60
C ALA A 205 -7.61 8.04 -16.67
N GLY A 206 -6.91 7.11 -16.03
CA GLY A 206 -7.48 6.15 -15.07
C GLY A 206 -7.76 6.71 -13.67
N THR A 207 -7.34 7.93 -13.35
CA THR A 207 -7.51 8.53 -12.00
C THR A 207 -8.51 9.66 -11.91
N SER A 208 -9.01 10.16 -13.04
CA SER A 208 -10.02 11.24 -13.12
C SER A 208 -11.38 10.84 -12.55
N ARG A 209 -11.61 9.55 -12.27
CA ARG A 209 -12.83 9.05 -11.64
C ARG A 209 -12.67 8.96 -10.12
N PRO A 210 -13.63 9.46 -9.33
CA PRO A 210 -13.64 9.23 -7.89
C PRO A 210 -13.79 7.72 -7.64
N VAL A 211 -12.87 7.12 -6.88
CA VAL A 211 -13.05 5.74 -6.38
C VAL A 211 -14.24 5.80 -5.44
N GLY A 212 -15.35 5.14 -5.81
CA GLY A 212 -16.68 5.37 -5.27
C GLY A 212 -16.76 5.37 -3.74
N ARG A 213 -17.58 6.30 -3.24
CA ARG A 213 -17.99 6.44 -1.83
C ARG A 213 -18.67 5.15 -1.36
N TRP A 214 -17.90 4.22 -0.82
CA TRP A 214 -18.40 3.06 -0.09
C TRP A 214 -19.05 3.54 1.23
N ARG A 215 -20.26 4.11 1.16
CA ARG A 215 -21.06 4.46 2.35
C ARG A 215 -21.86 3.24 2.78
N ARG A 216 -21.97 3.00 4.10
CA ARG A 216 -22.82 1.94 4.69
C ARG A 216 -24.18 1.94 4.01
N GLY A 217 -24.58 0.80 3.44
CA GLY A 217 -25.94 0.60 2.97
C GLY A 217 -26.89 0.82 4.15
N ARG A 218 -27.69 1.89 4.10
CA ARG A 218 -28.86 2.00 4.98
C ARG A 218 -29.79 0.84 4.61
N PRO A 219 -30.37 0.12 5.60
CA PRO A 219 -31.38 -0.87 5.31
C PRO A 219 -32.54 -0.20 4.57
N GLN A 220 -32.90 -0.75 3.41
CA GLN A 220 -34.09 -0.36 2.70
C GLN A 220 -35.29 -0.62 3.62
N ARG A 221 -35.97 0.45 4.03
CA ARG A 221 -37.32 0.33 4.58
C ARG A 221 -38.20 -0.21 3.46
N THR A 222 -38.64 -1.45 3.58
CA THR A 222 -39.63 -2.03 2.69
C THR A 222 -40.93 -1.25 2.85
N CYS A 223 -41.29 -0.46 1.85
CA CYS A 223 -42.64 0.04 1.68
C CYS A 223 -43.56 -1.16 1.42
N SER A 224 -44.33 -1.56 2.43
CA SER A 224 -45.45 -2.48 2.24
C SER A 224 -46.59 -1.70 1.57
N SER A 225 -46.76 -1.92 0.26
CA SER A 225 -47.93 -1.50 -0.49
C SER A 225 -49.14 -2.31 -0.02
N ARG A 226 -50.01 -1.67 0.78
CA ARG A 226 -51.32 -2.21 1.13
C ARG A 226 -52.33 -1.75 0.09
N SER A 227 -52.54 -2.57 -0.92
CA SER A 227 -53.62 -2.44 -1.90
C SER A 227 -54.98 -2.57 -1.18
N ARG A 228 -55.79 -1.51 -1.17
CA ARG A 228 -57.23 -1.59 -0.95
C ARG A 228 -57.93 -0.94 -2.13
N SER A 229 -58.40 -1.77 -3.05
CA SER A 229 -59.48 -1.50 -3.98
C SER A 229 -60.82 -1.80 -3.28
N ASN A 230 -61.77 -0.88 -3.40
CA ASN A 230 -63.24 -1.01 -3.33
C ASN A 230 -63.77 0.36 -2.88
N GLY A 231 -64.65 1.07 -3.58
CA GLY A 231 -65.38 0.81 -4.81
C GLY A 231 -66.21 2.06 -5.15
N THR A 232 -66.65 2.16 -6.39
CA THR A 232 -67.63 3.15 -6.88
C THR A 232 -68.63 2.33 -7.69
N SER A 233 -69.89 2.21 -7.29
CA SER A 233 -71.06 3.05 -7.68
C SER A 233 -72.29 2.12 -7.62
N PRO A 234 -73.55 2.62 -7.70
CA PRO A 234 -74.03 3.91 -8.19
C PRO A 234 -74.61 4.85 -7.12
#